data_AF-A6NSP6-F1
#
_entry.id   AF-A6NSP6-F1
#
_cell.length_a   1.000
_cell.length_b   1.000
_cell.length_c   1.000
_cell.angle_alpha   90.00
_cell.angle_beta   90.00
_cell.angle_gamma   90.00
#
_symmetry.space_group_name_H-M   'P 1'
#
loop_
_entity.id
_entity.type
_entity.pdbx_description
1 polymer ?
#
loop_
_entity_poly.entity_id
_entity_poly.type
_entity_poly.pdbx_seq_one_letter_code
_entity_poly.pdbx_strand_id
1 'polypeptide(L)'
;MTRMQEIVLLLLCIIVLLLCKKAGRAVAVVLLFLLMTLGDQLLVSRLSGVAQYAVLLICHVLRFLLPLAVSFYLVTKTVTVGAYISAFTAMRLPGVVVIPMAVMFRFVPTMTEEWQAVSQALRLRGLGATGINSILHPMRLLEYLLVPFLLQCSEVVDEMSAAVMARGFDKDRPRTNYLELKLGVLDGVLILASLAVTVWNLAF
;
A
#
# COMPACT_ATOMS: atom_id res chain seq x y z
N MET A 1 3.68 -16.81 -26.40
CA MET A 1 4.65 -15.73 -26.07
C MET A 1 4.37 -15.11 -24.69
N THR A 2 3.10 -14.99 -24.29
CA THR A 2 2.67 -14.58 -22.93
C THR A 2 3.33 -15.36 -21.77
N ARG A 3 3.47 -16.69 -21.87
CA ARG A 3 4.17 -17.50 -20.85
C ARG A 3 5.63 -17.09 -20.60
N MET A 4 6.35 -16.62 -21.62
CA MET A 4 7.76 -16.21 -21.47
C MET A 4 7.86 -14.84 -20.80
N GLN A 5 6.91 -13.94 -21.08
CA GLN A 5 6.82 -12.61 -20.46
C GLN A 5 6.47 -12.71 -18.96
N GLU A 6 5.52 -13.59 -18.60
CA GLU A 6 5.14 -13.85 -17.20
C GLU A 6 6.31 -14.35 -16.36
N ILE A 7 7.09 -15.29 -16.90
CA ILE A 7 8.28 -15.84 -16.22
C ILE A 7 9.33 -14.76 -16.00
N VAL A 8 9.60 -13.90 -17.00
CA VAL A 8 10.60 -12.82 -16.89
C VAL A 8 10.18 -11.77 -15.84
N LEU A 9 8.90 -11.38 -15.81
CA LEU A 9 8.39 -10.42 -14.82
C LEU A 9 8.50 -10.97 -13.39
N LEU A 10 8.17 -12.25 -13.21
CA LEU A 10 8.29 -12.93 -11.91
C LEU A 10 9.74 -13.11 -11.48
N LEU A 11 10.64 -13.43 -12.40
CA LEU A 11 12.08 -13.55 -12.13
C LEU A 11 12.63 -12.21 -11.63
N LEU A 12 12.21 -11.10 -12.25
CA LEU A 12 12.53 -9.75 -11.80
C LEU A 12 11.97 -9.46 -10.40
N CYS A 13 10.71 -9.81 -10.11
CA CYS A 13 10.13 -9.68 -8.77
C CYS A 13 10.86 -10.52 -7.71
N ILE A 14 11.29 -11.74 -8.06
CA ILE A 14 12.05 -12.65 -7.18
C ILE A 14 13.44 -12.07 -6.88
N ILE A 15 14.12 -11.53 -7.90
CA ILE A 15 15.42 -10.85 -7.72
C ILE A 15 15.26 -9.66 -6.77
N VAL A 16 14.22 -8.84 -6.93
CA VAL A 16 13.92 -7.71 -6.02
C VAL A 16 13.60 -8.18 -4.59
N LEU A 17 12.85 -9.28 -4.44
CA LEU A 17 12.55 -9.88 -3.14
C LEU A 17 13.78 -10.44 -2.43
N LEU A 18 14.69 -11.06 -3.18
CA LEU A 18 15.97 -11.59 -2.67
C LEU A 18 16.91 -10.46 -2.24
N LEU A 19 16.99 -9.38 -3.03
CA LEU A 19 17.72 -8.16 -2.69
C LEU A 19 17.19 -7.49 -1.42
N CYS A 20 15.87 -7.56 -1.18
CA CYS A 20 15.23 -7.09 0.04
C CYS A 20 15.46 -8.00 1.29
N LYS A 21 16.32 -9.03 1.21
CA LYS A 21 16.63 -10.00 2.30
C LYS A 21 15.41 -10.72 2.91
N LYS A 22 14.26 -10.78 2.21
CA LYS A 22 13.05 -11.50 2.67
C LYS A 22 12.92 -12.86 1.97
N ALA A 23 13.95 -13.69 2.11
CA ALA A 23 14.10 -14.97 1.40
C ALA A 23 12.91 -15.92 1.59
N GLY A 24 12.33 -16.01 2.79
CA GLY A 24 11.18 -16.89 3.04
C GLY A 24 9.93 -16.57 2.20
N ARG A 25 9.73 -15.30 1.83
CA ARG A 25 8.59 -14.89 1.00
C ARG A 25 8.89 -14.94 -0.50
N ALA A 26 10.15 -14.76 -0.88
CA ALA A 26 10.60 -15.08 -2.24
C ALA A 26 10.32 -16.57 -2.55
N VAL A 27 10.65 -17.45 -1.61
CA VAL A 27 10.37 -18.89 -1.70
C VAL A 27 8.86 -19.16 -1.77
N ALA A 28 8.04 -18.47 -0.96
CA ALA A 28 6.58 -18.63 -1.00
C ALA A 28 5.98 -18.22 -2.36
N VAL A 29 6.43 -17.11 -2.96
CA VAL A 29 5.97 -16.65 -4.28
C VAL A 29 6.40 -17.61 -5.39
N VAL A 30 7.64 -18.12 -5.33
CA VAL A 30 8.15 -19.14 -6.25
C VAL A 30 7.35 -20.43 -6.14
N LEU A 31 7.05 -20.88 -4.92
CA LEU A 31 6.28 -22.09 -4.65
C LEU A 31 4.84 -21.96 -5.14
N LEU A 32 4.19 -20.81 -4.91
CA LEU A 32 2.83 -20.51 -5.39
C LEU A 32 2.77 -20.53 -6.92
N PHE A 33 3.78 -19.96 -7.58
CA PHE A 33 3.85 -19.96 -9.04
C PHE A 33 4.09 -21.36 -9.60
N LEU A 34 5.01 -22.14 -9.00
CA LEU A 34 5.25 -23.54 -9.36
C LEU A 34 3.97 -24.38 -9.22
N LEU A 35 3.26 -24.23 -8.10
CA LEU A 35 1.99 -24.91 -7.85
C LEU A 35 0.93 -24.57 -8.91
N MET A 36 0.83 -23.29 -9.31
CA MET A 36 -0.08 -22.87 -10.38
C MET A 36 0.32 -23.41 -11.76
N THR A 37 1.62 -23.45 -12.07
CA THR A 37 2.11 -24.01 -13.36
C THR A 37 1.91 -25.52 -13.45
N LEU A 38 2.10 -26.24 -12.36
CA LEU A 38 1.83 -27.68 -12.29
C LEU A 38 0.32 -27.95 -12.36
N GLY A 39 -0.47 -27.14 -11.68
CA GLY A 39 -1.94 -27.18 -11.74
C GLY A 39 -2.46 -27.03 -13.17
N ASP A 40 -1.99 -26.03 -13.92
CA ASP A 40 -2.38 -25.86 -15.33
C ASP A 40 -2.01 -27.10 -16.19
N GLN A 41 -0.81 -27.66 -16.01
CA GLN A 41 -0.36 -28.80 -16.84
C GLN A 41 -1.13 -30.10 -16.56
N LEU A 42 -1.54 -30.33 -15.30
CA LEU A 42 -2.31 -31.50 -14.89
C LEU A 42 -3.82 -31.37 -15.16
N LEU A 43 -4.39 -30.17 -15.07
CA LEU A 43 -5.83 -29.93 -15.23
C LEU A 43 -6.22 -29.75 -16.70
N VAL A 44 -5.36 -29.11 -17.52
CA VAL A 44 -5.59 -28.95 -18.96
C VAL A 44 -5.51 -30.29 -19.70
N SER A 45 -4.73 -31.26 -19.21
CA SER A 45 -4.66 -32.61 -19.82
C SER A 45 -5.87 -33.50 -19.52
N ARG A 46 -6.78 -33.06 -18.63
CA ARG A 46 -7.92 -33.85 -18.15
C ARG A 46 -9.29 -33.28 -18.53
N LEU A 47 -9.35 -32.07 -19.09
CA LEU A 47 -10.60 -31.42 -19.49
C LEU A 47 -10.57 -31.02 -20.97
N SER A 48 -11.66 -31.30 -21.69
CA SER A 48 -11.91 -30.84 -23.06
C SER A 48 -13.19 -29.97 -23.10
N GLY A 49 -13.13 -28.78 -23.71
CA GLY A 49 -14.30 -27.92 -23.98
C GLY A 49 -14.26 -26.53 -23.31
N VAL A 50 -15.44 -25.92 -23.10
CA VAL A 50 -15.61 -24.55 -22.56
C VAL A 50 -15.01 -24.39 -21.15
N ALA A 51 -15.02 -25.46 -20.36
CA ALA A 51 -14.42 -25.48 -19.02
C ALA A 51 -12.89 -25.26 -19.06
N GLN A 52 -12.20 -25.72 -20.11
CA GLN A 52 -10.76 -25.49 -20.28
C GLN A 52 -10.46 -24.00 -20.49
N TYR A 53 -11.26 -23.30 -21.30
CA TYR A 53 -11.10 -21.87 -21.53
C TYR A 53 -11.38 -21.04 -20.27
N ALA A 54 -12.40 -21.40 -19.48
CA ALA A 54 -12.70 -20.73 -18.22
C ALA A 54 -11.57 -20.87 -17.19
N VAL A 55 -11.02 -22.08 -17.05
CA VAL A 55 -9.88 -22.34 -16.14
C VAL A 55 -8.64 -21.56 -16.59
N LEU A 56 -8.33 -21.54 -17.89
CA LEU A 56 -7.20 -20.78 -18.43
C LEU A 56 -7.35 -19.27 -18.18
N LEU A 57 -8.56 -18.72 -18.32
CA LEU A 57 -8.83 -17.30 -18.10
C LEU A 57 -8.64 -16.93 -16.62
N ILE A 58 -9.15 -17.76 -15.70
CA ILE A 58 -8.97 -17.57 -14.25
C ILE A 58 -7.50 -17.65 -13.86
N CYS A 59 -6.77 -18.66 -14.35
CA CYS A 59 -5.33 -18.81 -14.13
C CYS A 59 -4.53 -17.61 -14.67
N HIS A 60 -4.90 -17.07 -15.83
CA HIS A 60 -4.23 -15.91 -16.41
C HIS A 60 -4.45 -14.63 -15.59
N VAL A 61 -5.69 -14.36 -15.17
CA VAL A 61 -6.01 -13.22 -14.29
C VAL A 61 -5.25 -13.33 -12.96
N LEU A 62 -5.22 -14.52 -12.37
CA LEU A 62 -4.55 -14.75 -11.10
C LEU A 62 -3.02 -14.61 -11.20
N ARG A 63 -2.43 -15.05 -12.32
CA ARG A 63 -1.01 -14.83 -12.63
C ARG A 63 -0.67 -13.36 -12.86
N PHE A 64 -1.56 -12.58 -13.47
CA PHE A 64 -1.36 -11.14 -13.64
C PHE A 64 -1.45 -10.39 -12.31
N LEU A 65 -2.34 -10.81 -11.41
CA LEU A 65 -2.54 -10.18 -10.11
C LEU A 65 -1.38 -10.45 -9.13
N LEU A 66 -0.72 -11.61 -9.24
CA LEU A 66 0.35 -12.04 -8.33
C LEU A 66 1.55 -11.06 -8.25
N PRO A 67 2.21 -10.68 -9.37
CA PRO A 67 3.30 -9.70 -9.36
C PRO A 67 2.87 -8.34 -8.80
N LEU A 68 1.65 -7.90 -9.15
CA LEU A 68 1.10 -6.61 -8.70
C LEU A 68 0.84 -6.60 -7.18
N ALA A 69 0.31 -7.70 -6.64
CA ALA A 69 0.12 -7.86 -5.21
C ALA A 69 1.47 -7.91 -4.46
N VAL A 70 2.47 -8.61 -5.02
CA VAL A 70 3.81 -8.72 -4.43
C VAL A 70 4.55 -7.38 -4.43
N SER A 71 4.50 -6.62 -5.53
CA SER A 71 5.12 -5.30 -5.62
C SER A 71 4.46 -4.33 -4.65
N PHE A 72 3.13 -4.30 -4.60
CA PHE A 72 2.38 -3.48 -3.64
C PHE A 72 2.71 -3.85 -2.19
N TYR A 73 2.78 -5.14 -1.89
CA TYR A 73 3.14 -5.62 -0.56
C TYR A 73 4.56 -5.24 -0.14
N LEU A 74 5.53 -5.32 -1.06
CA LEU A 74 6.90 -4.87 -0.80
C LEU A 74 6.91 -3.40 -0.45
N VAL A 75 6.37 -2.56 -1.33
CA VAL A 75 6.34 -1.09 -1.20
C VAL A 75 5.68 -0.65 0.12
N THR A 76 4.58 -1.27 0.50
CA THR A 76 3.87 -0.96 1.76
C THR A 76 4.58 -1.44 3.03
N LYS A 77 5.37 -2.51 2.97
CA LYS A 77 6.04 -3.10 4.15
C LYS A 77 7.51 -2.73 4.31
N THR A 78 8.20 -2.31 3.26
CA THR A 78 9.63 -1.97 3.34
C THR A 78 9.88 -0.48 3.45
N VAL A 79 8.98 0.35 2.92
CA VAL A 79 9.16 1.80 2.90
C VAL A 79 8.47 2.41 4.12
N THR A 80 9.23 3.15 4.92
CA THR A 80 8.68 3.92 6.03
C THR A 80 7.95 5.16 5.51
N VAL A 81 6.94 5.62 6.25
CA VAL A 81 6.23 6.89 5.96
C VAL A 81 7.21 8.04 5.73
N GLY A 82 8.26 8.14 6.56
CA GLY A 82 9.32 9.14 6.43
C GLY A 82 10.06 9.11 5.09
N ALA A 83 10.27 7.91 4.53
CA ALA A 83 10.92 7.75 3.25
C ALA A 83 10.03 8.20 2.08
N TYR A 84 8.70 8.00 2.15
CA TYR A 84 7.77 8.55 1.16
C TYR A 84 7.79 10.07 1.13
N ILE A 85 7.74 10.70 2.31
CA ILE A 85 7.76 12.15 2.45
C ILE A 85 9.06 12.70 1.85
N SER A 86 10.19 12.08 2.18
CA SER A 86 11.48 12.52 1.65
C SER A 86 11.64 12.27 0.14
N ALA A 87 11.10 11.17 -0.38
CA ALA A 87 11.03 10.93 -1.83
C ALA A 87 10.18 11.98 -2.55
N PHE A 88 9.03 12.37 -1.97
CA PHE A 88 8.20 13.44 -2.51
C PHE A 88 8.91 14.81 -2.48
N THR A 89 9.62 15.13 -1.40
CA THR A 89 10.48 16.33 -1.34
C THR A 89 11.57 16.28 -2.42
N ALA A 90 12.22 15.13 -2.63
CA ALA A 90 13.27 14.95 -3.62
C ALA A 90 12.75 15.09 -5.07
N MET A 91 11.51 14.67 -5.33
CA MET A 91 10.81 14.89 -6.61
C MET A 91 10.38 16.35 -6.84
N ARG A 92 10.82 17.30 -6.00
CA ARG A 92 10.53 18.74 -6.09
C ARG A 92 9.03 19.06 -6.03
N LEU A 93 8.25 18.25 -5.32
CA LEU A 93 6.87 18.63 -5.01
C LEU A 93 6.86 19.86 -4.08
N PRO A 94 5.89 20.78 -4.24
CA PRO A 94 5.79 21.94 -3.38
C PRO A 94 5.64 21.51 -1.93
N GLY A 95 6.46 22.07 -1.03
CA GLY A 95 6.44 21.74 0.41
C GLY A 95 5.08 21.95 1.07
N VAL A 96 4.22 22.78 0.45
CA VAL A 96 2.80 22.98 0.81
C VAL A 96 2.00 21.67 0.80
N VAL A 97 2.37 20.70 -0.04
CA VAL A 97 1.70 19.40 -0.14
C VAL A 97 2.41 18.35 0.72
N VAL A 98 3.74 18.36 0.70
CA VAL A 98 4.54 17.32 1.36
C VAL A 98 4.41 17.38 2.89
N ILE A 99 4.32 18.59 3.47
CA ILE A 99 4.23 18.78 4.92
C ILE A 99 2.89 18.27 5.49
N PRO A 100 1.72 18.67 4.95
CA PRO A 100 0.44 18.10 5.38
C PRO A 100 0.39 16.58 5.17
N MET A 101 0.94 16.07 4.07
CA MET A 101 1.00 14.62 3.84
C MET A 101 1.81 13.90 4.94
N ALA A 102 2.94 14.49 5.34
CA ALA A 102 3.79 13.95 6.40
C ALA A 102 3.09 13.90 7.76
N VAL A 103 2.43 15.01 8.08
CA VAL A 103 1.55 15.19 9.24
C VAL A 103 0.46 14.12 9.20
N MET A 104 -0.31 14.03 8.11
CA MET A 104 -1.38 13.06 7.92
C MET A 104 -0.92 11.64 8.19
N PHE A 105 0.18 11.17 7.59
CA PHE A 105 0.63 9.80 7.83
C PHE A 105 1.09 9.53 9.28
N ARG A 106 1.55 10.55 10.00
CA ARG A 106 1.87 10.43 11.44
C ARG A 106 0.62 10.50 12.32
N PHE A 107 -0.43 11.21 11.88
CA PHE A 107 -1.67 11.38 12.64
C PHE A 107 -2.74 10.34 12.35
N VAL A 108 -2.70 9.68 11.19
CA VAL A 108 -3.56 8.52 10.88
C VAL A 108 -3.54 7.46 12.00
N PRO A 109 -2.39 7.00 12.54
CA PRO A 109 -2.42 6.03 13.63
C PRO A 109 -3.11 6.59 14.89
N THR A 110 -2.84 7.84 15.26
CA THR A 110 -3.51 8.50 16.40
C THR A 110 -5.02 8.63 16.17
N MET A 111 -5.46 9.00 14.96
CA MET A 111 -6.88 9.06 14.61
C MET A 111 -7.57 7.71 14.71
N THR A 112 -6.88 6.61 14.42
CA THR A 112 -7.45 5.27 14.62
C THR A 112 -7.62 4.91 16.09
N GLU A 113 -6.74 5.39 16.97
CA GLU A 113 -6.85 5.22 18.42
C GLU A 113 -8.02 6.05 18.97
N GLU A 114 -8.15 7.31 18.57
CA GLU A 114 -9.28 8.18 18.93
C GLU A 114 -10.61 7.61 18.45
N TRP A 115 -10.67 7.12 17.21
CA TRP A 115 -11.86 6.46 16.68
C TRP A 115 -12.25 5.23 17.52
N GLN A 116 -11.27 4.41 17.93
CA GLN A 116 -11.51 3.26 18.78
C GLN A 116 -11.98 3.69 20.18
N ALA A 117 -11.39 4.73 20.76
CA ALA A 117 -11.79 5.28 22.06
C ALA A 117 -13.23 5.80 22.03
N VAL A 118 -13.60 6.60 21.01
CA VAL A 118 -14.98 7.09 20.80
C VAL A 118 -15.95 5.91 20.62
N SER A 119 -15.59 4.93 19.79
CA SER A 119 -16.41 3.74 19.57
C SER A 119 -16.63 2.94 20.87
N GLN A 120 -15.59 2.76 21.69
CA GLN A 120 -15.68 2.08 22.98
C GLN A 120 -16.52 2.87 23.99
N ALA A 121 -16.38 4.20 24.05
CA ALA A 121 -17.19 5.05 24.91
C ALA A 121 -18.69 4.97 24.55
N LEU A 122 -19.02 4.95 23.27
CA LEU A 122 -20.40 4.75 22.79
C LEU A 122 -20.94 3.35 23.13
N ARG A 123 -20.08 2.32 23.07
CA ARG A 123 -20.42 0.96 23.54
C ARG A 123 -20.76 0.92 25.02
N LEU A 124 -19.99 1.60 25.87
CA LEU A 124 -20.25 1.69 27.32
C LEU A 124 -21.56 2.43 27.65
N ARG A 125 -21.97 3.38 26.82
CA ARG A 125 -23.24 4.11 26.94
C ARG A 125 -24.47 3.32 26.44
N GLY A 126 -24.30 2.07 26.03
CA GLY A 126 -25.39 1.24 25.48
C GLY A 126 -25.81 1.61 24.06
N LEU A 127 -25.12 2.57 23.43
CA LEU A 127 -25.28 2.98 22.02
C LEU A 127 -24.27 2.27 21.10
N GLY A 128 -23.60 1.24 21.61
CA GLY A 128 -22.61 0.48 20.87
C GLY A 128 -23.20 -0.19 19.63
N ALA A 129 -22.35 -0.38 18.62
CA ALA A 129 -22.59 -1.24 17.46
C ALA A 129 -22.69 -2.73 17.85
N THR A 130 -23.50 -3.04 18.86
CA THR A 130 -23.73 -4.36 19.42
C THR A 130 -25.24 -4.59 19.44
N GLY A 131 -25.86 -4.75 18.27
CA GLY A 131 -27.25 -5.19 18.19
C GLY A 131 -28.03 -4.79 16.94
N ILE A 132 -29.28 -5.27 16.92
CA ILE A 132 -30.32 -5.09 15.89
C ILE A 132 -30.60 -3.59 15.63
N ASN A 133 -30.36 -2.72 16.62
CA ASN A 133 -30.56 -1.27 16.52
C ASN A 133 -29.51 -0.55 15.65
N SER A 134 -28.29 -1.10 15.52
CA SER A 134 -27.24 -0.57 14.65
C SER A 134 -27.56 -0.75 13.17
N ILE A 135 -28.41 -1.73 12.84
CA ILE A 135 -28.91 -2.00 11.48
C ILE A 135 -30.22 -1.25 11.23
N LEU A 136 -31.06 -1.07 12.26
CA LEU A 136 -32.34 -0.37 12.13
C LEU A 136 -32.16 1.15 11.89
N HIS A 137 -31.17 1.80 12.52
CA HIS A 137 -30.94 3.24 12.41
C HIS A 137 -29.45 3.61 12.25
N PRO A 138 -28.79 3.20 11.15
CA PRO A 138 -27.37 3.47 10.93
C PRO A 138 -27.05 4.97 10.88
N MET A 139 -27.99 5.80 10.43
CA MET A 139 -27.76 7.24 10.28
C MET A 139 -27.63 7.97 11.62
N ARG A 140 -28.43 7.59 12.63
CA ARG A 140 -28.32 8.17 13.99
C ARG A 140 -27.03 7.74 14.68
N LEU A 141 -26.62 6.49 14.49
CA LEU A 141 -25.36 5.98 15.02
C LEU A 141 -24.15 6.71 14.40
N LEU A 142 -24.23 6.97 13.09
CA LEU A 142 -23.21 7.73 12.37
C LEU A 142 -23.06 9.14 12.92
N GLU A 143 -24.17 9.84 13.17
CA GLU A 143 -24.17 11.18 13.76
C GLU A 143 -23.56 11.19 15.17
N TYR A 144 -23.97 10.27 16.04
CA TYR A 144 -23.43 10.16 17.40
C TYR A 144 -21.95 9.80 17.47
N LEU A 145 -21.40 9.18 16.43
CA LEU A 145 -19.99 8.85 16.34
C LEU A 145 -19.19 9.97 15.66
N LEU A 146 -19.67 10.50 14.54
CA LEU A 146 -18.98 11.52 13.78
C LEU A 146 -18.91 12.86 14.51
N VAL A 147 -20.00 13.32 15.14
CA VAL A 147 -20.02 14.64 15.80
C VAL A 147 -18.92 14.76 16.88
N PRO A 148 -18.82 13.88 17.89
CA PRO A 148 -17.75 13.99 18.89
C PRO A 148 -16.36 13.74 18.30
N PHE A 149 -16.24 12.85 17.31
CA PHE A 149 -14.97 12.60 16.62
C PHE A 149 -14.47 13.84 15.88
N LEU A 150 -15.35 14.55 15.17
CA LEU A 150 -14.99 15.78 14.43
C LEU A 150 -14.60 16.91 15.37
N LEU A 151 -15.28 17.04 16.53
CA LEU A 151 -14.92 18.03 17.55
C LEU A 151 -13.50 17.75 18.11
N GLN A 152 -13.20 16.50 18.47
CA GLN A 152 -11.86 16.11 18.90
C GLN A 152 -10.81 16.35 17.81
N CYS A 153 -11.11 16.02 16.55
CA CYS A 153 -10.21 16.30 15.43
C CYS A 153 -9.91 17.80 15.30
N SER A 154 -10.91 18.67 15.51
CA SER A 154 -10.72 20.13 15.45
C SER A 154 -9.76 20.62 16.52
N GLU A 155 -9.94 20.18 17.78
CA GLU A 155 -9.06 20.56 18.89
C GLU A 155 -7.61 20.10 18.65
N VAL A 156 -7.45 18.86 18.18
CA VAL A 156 -6.15 18.26 17.84
C VAL A 156 -5.44 19.05 16.73
N VAL A 157 -6.18 19.52 15.73
CA VAL A 157 -5.63 20.35 14.64
C VAL A 157 -5.20 21.74 15.14
N ASP A 158 -5.97 22.34 16.04
CA ASP A 158 -5.64 23.65 16.62
C ASP A 158 -4.38 23.58 17.48
N GLU A 159 -4.27 22.54 18.33
CA GLU A 159 -3.06 22.29 19.13
C GLU A 159 -1.82 22.07 18.25
N MET A 160 -1.96 21.30 17.17
CA MET A 160 -0.86 21.08 16.22
C MET A 160 -0.45 22.35 15.51
N SER A 161 -1.40 23.15 15.09
CA SER A 161 -1.14 24.42 14.42
C SER A 161 -0.40 25.37 15.35
N ALA A 162 -0.84 25.48 16.61
CA ALA A 162 -0.16 26.25 17.64
C ALA A 162 1.27 25.74 17.91
N ALA A 163 1.46 24.42 18.04
CA ALA A 163 2.77 23.81 18.27
C ALA A 163 3.73 24.00 17.09
N VAL A 164 3.22 23.94 15.85
CA VAL A 164 4.00 24.17 14.63
C VAL A 164 4.42 25.64 14.54
N MET A 165 3.53 26.58 14.83
CA MET A 165 3.85 28.01 14.88
C MET A 165 4.87 28.33 15.98
N ALA A 166 4.71 27.76 17.19
CA ALA A 166 5.64 27.94 18.30
C ALA A 166 7.06 27.41 18.00
N ARG A 167 7.19 26.41 17.13
CA ARG A 167 8.49 25.89 16.65
C ARG A 167 9.13 26.74 15.55
N GLY A 168 8.56 27.91 15.24
CA GLY A 168 9.10 28.81 14.23
C GLY A 168 8.91 28.31 12.80
N PHE A 169 7.78 27.64 12.53
CA PHE A 169 7.45 27.20 11.17
C PHE A 169 7.28 28.41 10.26
N ASP A 170 8.30 28.65 9.44
CA ASP A 170 8.31 29.69 8.42
C ASP A 170 8.03 29.06 7.04
N LYS A 171 7.23 29.74 6.23
CA LYS A 171 6.86 29.32 4.86
C LYS A 171 7.94 29.74 3.86
N ASP A 172 8.65 30.84 4.14
CA ASP A 172 9.47 31.53 3.13
C ASP A 172 10.96 31.14 3.19
N ARG A 173 11.36 30.31 4.16
CA ARG A 173 12.73 29.80 4.27
C ARG A 173 12.90 28.41 3.63
N PRO A 174 14.01 28.17 2.89
CA PRO A 174 14.31 26.85 2.35
C PRO A 174 14.54 25.85 3.49
N ARG A 175 13.90 24.68 3.37
CA ARG A 175 13.96 23.63 4.39
C ARG A 175 15.01 22.59 4.06
N THR A 176 15.71 22.13 5.09
CA THR A 176 16.56 20.94 5.04
C THR A 176 15.74 19.72 5.45
N ASN A 177 15.90 18.61 4.73
CA ASN A 177 15.21 17.37 5.02
C ASN A 177 16.06 16.49 5.94
N TYR A 178 15.49 15.97 7.02
CA TYR A 178 16.24 15.15 8.00
C TYR A 178 16.64 13.78 7.43
N LEU A 179 15.82 13.22 6.53
CA LEU A 179 16.11 11.97 5.86
C LEU A 179 16.58 12.28 4.43
N GLU A 180 17.88 12.15 4.16
CA GLU A 180 18.40 12.23 2.79
C GLU A 180 18.24 10.86 2.12
N LEU A 181 17.28 10.73 1.18
CA LEU A 181 17.29 9.59 0.26
C LEU A 181 18.36 9.82 -0.79
N LYS A 182 19.38 8.96 -0.80
CA LYS A 182 20.37 8.86 -1.87
C LYS A 182 20.04 7.64 -2.71
N LEU A 183 19.89 7.84 -4.01
CA LEU A 183 19.73 6.73 -4.96
C LEU A 183 21.02 5.92 -4.96
N GLY A 184 20.94 4.65 -4.56
CA GLY A 184 22.06 3.74 -4.64
C GLY A 184 22.32 3.33 -6.08
N VAL A 185 23.56 2.92 -6.38
CA VAL A 185 23.90 2.32 -7.68
C VAL A 185 23.01 1.11 -7.99
N LEU A 186 22.61 0.38 -6.94
CA LEU A 186 21.72 -0.78 -7.04
C LEU A 186 20.29 -0.38 -7.46
N ASP A 187 19.79 0.78 -7.02
CA ASP A 187 18.48 1.30 -7.44
C ASP A 187 18.50 1.67 -8.93
N GLY A 188 19.59 2.26 -9.42
CA GLY A 188 19.78 2.59 -10.82
C GLY A 188 19.79 1.36 -11.73
N VAL A 189 20.48 0.29 -11.31
CA VAL A 189 20.51 -0.99 -12.05
C VAL A 189 19.12 -1.62 -12.11
N LEU A 190 18.35 -1.59 -11.02
CA LEU A 190 16.98 -2.11 -10.98
C LEU A 190 16.01 -1.31 -11.87
N ILE A 191 16.15 0.02 -11.92
CA ILE A 191 15.35 0.88 -12.80
C ILE A 191 15.67 0.58 -14.26
N LEU A 192 16.95 0.45 -14.63
CA LEU A 192 17.35 0.10 -15.99
C LEU A 192 16.83 -1.29 -16.40
N ALA A 193 16.95 -2.27 -15.50
CA ALA A 193 16.46 -3.62 -15.76
C ALA A 193 14.93 -3.66 -15.96
N SER A 194 14.16 -2.90 -15.15
CA SER A 194 12.70 -2.83 -15.32
C SER A 194 12.30 -2.13 -16.61
N LEU A 195 12.97 -1.04 -16.97
CA LEU A 195 12.75 -0.31 -18.23
C LEU A 195 13.02 -1.20 -19.45
N ALA A 196 14.11 -1.96 -19.43
CA ALA A 196 14.45 -2.90 -20.50
C ALA A 196 13.35 -3.96 -20.68
N VAL A 197 12.80 -4.50 -19.59
CA VAL A 197 11.70 -5.48 -19.62
C VAL A 197 10.41 -4.85 -20.16
N THR A 198 10.08 -3.62 -19.77
CA THR A 198 8.89 -2.92 -20.30
C THR A 198 9.02 -2.62 -21.79
N VAL A 199 10.19 -2.16 -22.25
CA VAL A 199 10.44 -1.90 -23.68
C VAL A 199 10.35 -3.19 -24.48
N TRP A 200 10.89 -4.30 -23.96
CA TRP A 200 10.76 -5.62 -24.58
C TRP A 200 9.29 -6.07 -24.68
N ASN A 201 8.47 -5.78 -23.66
CA ASN A 201 7.04 -6.12 -23.66
C ASN A 201 6.22 -5.28 -24.64
N LEU A 202 6.60 -4.02 -24.88
CA LEU A 202 5.89 -3.15 -25.83
C LEU A 202 6.29 -3.43 -27.28
N ALA A 203 7.50 -3.94 -27.52
CA ALA A 203 8.03 -4.21 -28.85
C ALA A 203 7.66 -5.60 -29.42
N PHE A 204 7.13 -6.51 -28.58
CA PHE A 204 6.82 -7.92 -28.93
C PHE A 204 5.52 -8.41 -28.29
#